data_AF-A0A939PHN6-F1
#
_entry.id   AF-A0A939PHN6-F1
#
_cell.length_a   1.000
_cell.length_b   1.000
_cell.length_c   1.000
_cell.angle_alpha   90.00
_cell.angle_beta   90.00
_cell.angle_gamma   90.00
#
_symmetry.space_group_name_H-M   'P 1'
#
loop_
_entity.id
_entity.type
_entity.pdbx_description
1 polymer ?
#
loop_
_entity_poly.entity_id
_entity_poly.type
_entity_poly.pdbx_seq_one_letter_code
_entity_poly.pdbx_strand_id
1 'polypeptide(L)'
;MSLKDVGWSQQHPTKTLIDPDEGPVEVDLEMIPLIEAMWASGYTTLMSCQDIGESILTGGTAIPEPLWPRHSAFYMGSAWLKVPAGDGTRLMQAFKPILRPGEWLAQIPLTADGPCTWASIHFPREQINEATKLLEP
;
A
#
# COMPACT_ATOMS: atom_id res chain seq x y z
N MET A 1 -8.86 -25.30 -8.76
CA MET A 1 -7.39 -25.16 -8.87
C MET A 1 -6.99 -24.17 -7.79
N SER A 2 -6.08 -24.56 -6.90
CA SER A 2 -5.61 -23.68 -5.82
C SER A 2 -4.61 -22.69 -6.40
N LEU A 3 -4.84 -21.39 -6.21
CA LEU A 3 -3.95 -20.31 -6.69
C LEU A 3 -2.59 -20.27 -5.98
N LYS A 4 -2.32 -21.18 -5.02
CA LYS A 4 -1.07 -21.27 -4.26
C LYS A 4 0.20 -21.44 -5.12
N ASP A 5 0.07 -21.94 -6.34
CA ASP A 5 1.21 -22.27 -7.21
C ASP A 5 1.47 -21.22 -8.31
N VAL A 6 0.68 -20.15 -8.33
CA VAL A 6 0.87 -19.00 -9.22
C VAL A 6 1.35 -17.87 -8.31
N GLY A 7 2.49 -17.26 -8.62
CA GLY A 7 2.94 -16.07 -7.91
C GLY A 7 1.82 -15.03 -7.76
N TRP A 8 1.96 -14.16 -6.76
CA TRP A 8 1.03 -13.08 -6.42
C TRP A 8 0.43 -12.49 -7.70
N SER A 9 -0.88 -12.64 -7.87
CA SER A 9 -1.55 -12.31 -9.12
C SER A 9 -1.69 -10.79 -9.21
N GLN A 10 -0.87 -10.14 -10.04
CA GLN A 10 -1.01 -8.71 -10.27
C GLN A 10 -2.34 -8.44 -10.99
N GLN A 11 -3.19 -7.59 -10.40
CA GLN A 11 -4.56 -7.34 -10.85
C GLN A 11 -4.71 -6.03 -11.61
N HIS A 12 -3.90 -5.04 -11.26
CA HIS A 12 -3.99 -3.72 -11.86
C HIS A 12 -2.95 -3.59 -12.97
N PRO A 13 -3.23 -2.77 -14.00
CA PRO A 13 -2.18 -2.35 -14.92
C PRO A 13 -1.02 -1.72 -14.14
N THR A 14 0.19 -2.11 -14.51
CA THR A 14 1.41 -1.60 -13.88
C THR A 14 2.29 -0.86 -14.88
N LYS A 15 3.22 -0.10 -14.32
CA LYS A 15 4.40 0.39 -15.02
C LYS A 15 5.63 0.07 -14.18
N THR A 16 6.72 -0.29 -14.84
CA THR A 16 8.03 -0.36 -14.21
C THR A 16 8.52 1.05 -13.84
N LEU A 17 8.78 1.28 -12.56
CA LEU A 17 9.56 2.43 -12.07
C LEU A 17 10.94 1.95 -11.64
N ILE A 18 11.89 2.88 -11.50
CA ILE A 18 13.20 2.60 -10.93
C ILE A 18 13.18 3.10 -9.48
N ASP A 19 13.03 2.16 -8.56
CA ASP A 19 13.25 2.41 -7.14
C ASP A 19 14.71 2.85 -6.94
N PRO A 20 14.96 3.97 -6.24
CA PRO A 20 16.32 4.47 -6.01
C PRO A 20 17.24 3.48 -5.28
N ASP A 21 16.66 2.59 -4.47
CA ASP A 21 17.38 1.67 -3.60
C ASP A 21 17.40 0.22 -4.15
N GLU A 22 16.30 -0.22 -4.77
CA GLU A 22 16.11 -1.63 -5.15
C GLU A 22 16.08 -1.90 -6.67
N GLY A 23 16.06 -0.87 -7.52
CA GLY A 23 16.05 -1.03 -8.99
C GLY A 23 14.63 -1.15 -9.58
N PRO A 24 14.42 -1.92 -10.67
CA PRO A 24 13.13 -1.92 -11.36
C PRO A 24 12.02 -2.60 -10.53
N VAL A 25 10.91 -1.89 -10.33
CA VAL A 25 9.73 -2.36 -9.59
C VAL A 25 8.44 -2.09 -10.37
N GLU A 26 7.50 -3.02 -10.34
CA GLU A 26 6.17 -2.84 -10.94
C GLU A 26 5.25 -2.12 -9.96
N VAL A 27 4.69 -0.98 -10.40
CA VAL A 27 3.78 -0.16 -9.61
C VAL A 27 2.47 0.01 -10.33
N ASP A 28 1.36 -0.16 -9.60
CA ASP A 28 -0.01 0.08 -10.07
C ASP A 28 -0.14 1.50 -10.65
N LEU A 29 -0.73 1.65 -11.84
CA LEU A 29 -0.73 2.93 -12.57
C LEU A 29 -1.26 4.11 -11.75
N GLU A 30 -2.27 3.90 -10.91
CA GLU A 30 -2.84 4.96 -10.07
C GLU A 30 -1.90 5.35 -8.91
N MET A 31 -1.05 4.43 -8.45
CA MET A 31 -0.11 4.70 -7.36
C MET A 31 1.15 5.45 -7.83
N ILE A 32 1.49 5.40 -9.13
CA ILE A 32 2.74 5.96 -9.66
C ILE A 32 2.99 7.41 -9.20
N PRO A 33 2.05 8.36 -9.34
CA PRO A 33 2.33 9.74 -8.94
C PRO A 33 2.66 9.85 -7.44
N LEU A 34 1.98 9.07 -6.60
CA LEU A 34 2.22 9.06 -5.17
C LEU A 34 3.60 8.44 -4.85
N ILE A 35 3.94 7.31 -5.48
CA ILE A 35 5.24 6.65 -5.27
C ILE A 35 6.40 7.57 -5.69
N GLU A 36 6.30 8.22 -6.85
CA GLU A 36 7.31 9.17 -7.32
C GLU A 36 7.44 10.37 -6.37
N ALA A 37 6.33 10.94 -5.87
CA ALA A 37 6.36 12.03 -4.90
C ALA A 37 6.95 11.61 -3.54
N MET A 38 6.65 10.38 -3.10
CA MET A 38 7.24 9.80 -1.89
C MET A 38 8.76 9.68 -2.02
N TRP A 39 9.26 9.11 -3.12
CA TRP A 39 10.69 8.98 -3.37
C TRP A 39 11.39 10.33 -3.50
N ALA A 40 10.78 11.29 -4.20
CA ALA A 40 11.30 12.65 -4.33
C ALA A 40 11.40 13.37 -2.96
N SER A 41 10.51 13.03 -2.02
CA SER A 41 10.52 13.52 -0.64
C SER A 41 11.42 12.74 0.32
N GLY A 42 12.15 11.73 -0.18
CA GLY A 42 13.08 10.92 0.62
C GLY A 42 12.38 9.90 1.53
N TYR A 43 11.21 9.40 1.15
CA TYR A 43 10.58 8.23 1.76
C TYR A 43 10.91 6.97 0.97
N THR A 44 11.02 5.84 1.66
CA THR A 44 11.16 4.51 1.04
C THR A 44 9.82 3.79 0.98
N THR A 45 9.59 3.04 -0.09
CA THR A 45 8.40 2.21 -0.27
C THR A 45 8.81 0.75 -0.39
N LEU A 46 8.13 -0.15 0.32
CA LEU A 46 8.40 -1.59 0.25
C LEU A 46 7.42 -2.30 -0.69
N MET A 47 6.14 -1.93 -0.61
CA MET A 47 5.06 -2.42 -1.50
C MET A 47 3.95 -1.39 -1.56
N SER A 48 3.13 -1.43 -2.61
CA SER A 48 1.95 -0.61 -2.73
C SER A 48 0.84 -1.33 -3.51
N CYS A 49 -0.39 -0.87 -3.36
CA CYS A 49 -1.52 -1.30 -4.18
C CYS A 49 -2.54 -0.16 -4.31
N GLN A 50 -3.12 0.03 -5.49
CA GLN A 50 -4.18 1.02 -5.69
C GLN A 50 -5.52 0.58 -5.06
N ASP A 51 -5.77 -0.73 -4.95
CA ASP A 51 -6.94 -1.29 -4.27
C ASP A 51 -6.63 -2.68 -3.68
N ILE A 52 -6.41 -2.73 -2.36
CA ILE A 52 -6.06 -4.00 -1.72
C ILE A 52 -7.30 -4.91 -1.58
N GLY A 53 -8.51 -4.36 -1.59
CA GLY A 53 -9.75 -5.14 -1.54
C GLY A 53 -9.95 -5.98 -2.80
N GLU A 54 -9.66 -5.40 -3.97
CA GLU A 54 -9.62 -6.12 -5.26
C GLU A 54 -8.51 -7.19 -5.25
N SER A 55 -7.30 -6.81 -4.81
CA SER A 55 -6.15 -7.73 -4.74
C SER A 55 -6.36 -8.93 -3.81
N ILE A 56 -7.14 -8.79 -2.74
CA ILE A 56 -7.46 -9.90 -1.84
C ILE A 56 -8.27 -10.99 -2.54
N LEU A 57 -9.24 -10.62 -3.39
CA LEU A 57 -10.14 -11.59 -4.04
C LEU A 57 -9.44 -12.51 -5.04
N THR A 58 -8.24 -12.16 -5.45
CA THR A 58 -7.52 -12.80 -6.54
C THR A 58 -6.25 -13.51 -6.06
N GLY A 59 -5.97 -13.46 -4.75
CA GLY A 59 -4.76 -14.04 -4.16
C GLY A 59 -3.53 -13.15 -4.22
N GLY A 60 -3.69 -11.85 -4.44
CA GLY A 60 -2.62 -10.85 -4.33
C GLY A 60 -2.20 -10.51 -2.89
N THR A 61 -2.60 -11.32 -1.91
CA THR A 61 -2.22 -11.15 -0.49
C THR A 61 -1.93 -12.49 0.18
N ALA A 62 -1.27 -12.44 1.35
CA ALA A 62 -1.05 -13.63 2.18
C ALA A 62 -2.32 -14.08 2.96
N ILE A 63 -3.47 -13.43 2.76
CA ILE A 63 -4.72 -13.81 3.43
C ILE A 63 -5.16 -15.18 2.90
N PRO A 64 -5.53 -16.15 3.77
CA PRO A 64 -6.07 -17.43 3.33
C PRO A 64 -7.35 -17.29 2.49
N GLU A 65 -7.47 -18.08 1.42
CA GLU A 65 -8.60 -18.07 0.48
C GLU A 65 -9.99 -18.08 1.14
N PRO A 66 -10.27 -18.89 2.19
CA PRO A 66 -11.58 -18.88 2.86
C PRO A 66 -11.94 -17.53 3.51
N LEU A 67 -10.95 -16.67 3.74
CA LEU A 67 -11.11 -15.37 4.38
C LEU A 67 -11.19 -14.21 3.37
N TRP A 68 -10.98 -14.46 2.08
CA TRP A 68 -10.98 -13.42 1.05
C TRP A 68 -12.27 -12.61 0.99
N PRO A 69 -13.49 -13.21 0.97
CA PRO A 69 -14.71 -12.42 0.82
C PRO A 69 -14.88 -11.39 1.95
N ARG A 70 -14.57 -11.80 3.19
CA ARG A 70 -14.67 -10.93 4.36
C ARG A 70 -13.63 -9.81 4.33
N HIS A 71 -12.37 -10.13 4.03
CA HIS A 71 -11.30 -9.14 4.08
C HIS A 71 -11.35 -8.20 2.87
N SER A 72 -11.69 -8.71 1.69
CA SER A 72 -11.94 -7.89 0.52
C SER A 72 -13.06 -6.88 0.80
N ALA A 73 -14.20 -7.33 1.35
CA ALA A 73 -15.30 -6.42 1.69
C ALA A 73 -14.90 -5.33 2.68
N PHE A 74 -13.96 -5.61 3.60
CA PHE A 74 -13.45 -4.62 4.54
C PHE A 74 -12.52 -3.59 3.88
N TYR A 75 -11.67 -4.03 2.94
CA TYR A 75 -10.67 -3.18 2.31
C TYR A 75 -11.04 -2.67 0.91
N MET A 76 -12.23 -3.00 0.40
CA MET A 76 -12.68 -2.56 -0.91
C MET A 76 -12.60 -1.05 -1.04
N GLY A 77 -11.98 -0.55 -2.11
CA GLY A 77 -11.75 0.89 -2.31
C GLY A 77 -10.62 1.48 -1.47
N SER A 78 -9.84 0.66 -0.75
CA SER A 78 -8.69 1.13 0.02
C SER A 78 -7.39 0.94 -0.77
N ALA A 79 -6.70 2.04 -1.05
CA ALA A 79 -5.30 2.02 -1.42
C ALA A 79 -4.45 1.57 -0.23
N TRP A 80 -3.28 1.01 -0.53
CA TRP A 80 -2.39 0.45 0.47
C TRP A 80 -0.92 0.79 0.20
N LEU A 81 -0.21 1.14 1.28
CA LEU A 81 1.22 1.34 1.32
C LEU A 81 1.85 0.47 2.39
N LYS A 82 2.96 -0.17 2.04
CA LYS A 82 3.91 -0.78 2.97
C LYS A 82 5.21 0.01 2.91
N VAL A 83 5.66 0.52 4.04
CA VAL A 83 6.83 1.41 4.16
C VAL A 83 7.65 1.03 5.39
N PRO A 84 8.92 1.46 5.51
CA PRO A 84 9.63 1.37 6.79
C PRO A 84 8.85 2.05 7.92
N ALA A 85 8.88 1.49 9.13
CA ALA A 85 8.06 1.97 10.25
C ALA A 85 8.33 3.44 10.61
N GLY A 86 9.58 3.89 10.48
CA GLY A 86 9.97 5.29 10.69
C GLY A 86 9.31 6.24 9.68
N ASP A 87 9.30 5.85 8.40
CA ASP A 87 8.64 6.63 7.34
C ASP A 87 7.13 6.60 7.47
N GLY A 88 6.54 5.49 7.91
CA GLY A 88 5.11 5.40 8.16
C GLY A 88 4.62 6.48 9.13
N THR A 89 5.37 6.75 10.20
CA THR A 89 5.02 7.82 11.15
C THR A 89 5.11 9.20 10.51
N ARG A 90 6.18 9.47 9.73
CA ARG A 90 6.38 10.74 9.04
C ARG A 90 5.31 10.99 7.96
N LEU A 91 4.94 9.96 7.21
CA LEU A 91 3.86 10.01 6.21
C LEU A 91 2.51 10.31 6.86
N MET A 92 2.17 9.66 7.98
CA MET A 92 0.92 9.96 8.68
C MET A 92 0.88 11.40 9.21
N GLN A 93 2.02 11.99 9.55
CA GLN A 93 2.10 13.43 9.88
C GLN A 93 1.88 14.31 8.64
N ALA A 94 2.49 13.95 7.50
CA ALA A 94 2.30 14.67 6.23
C ALA A 94 0.85 14.61 5.74
N PHE A 95 0.20 13.44 5.82
CA PHE A 95 -1.18 13.21 5.39
C PHE A 95 -2.24 13.71 6.37
N LYS A 96 -1.83 14.22 7.54
CA LYS A 96 -2.75 14.77 8.55
C LYS A 96 -3.85 15.70 7.98
N PRO A 97 -3.58 16.60 7.02
CA PRO A 97 -4.60 17.50 6.47
C PRO A 97 -5.77 16.81 5.73
N ILE A 98 -5.58 15.58 5.23
CA ILE A 98 -6.57 14.86 4.44
C ILE A 98 -7.15 13.64 5.17
N LEU A 99 -6.73 13.39 6.42
CA LEU A 99 -7.23 12.26 7.19
C LEU A 99 -8.74 12.36 7.41
N ARG A 100 -9.45 11.33 6.96
CA ARG A 100 -10.86 11.12 7.26
C ARG A 100 -10.99 10.10 8.40
N PRO A 101 -11.48 10.51 9.58
CA PRO A 101 -11.58 9.61 10.72
C PRO A 101 -12.36 8.34 10.40
N GLY A 102 -11.78 7.18 10.69
CA GLY A 102 -12.39 5.87 10.45
C GLY A 102 -12.19 5.30 9.05
N GLU A 103 -11.67 6.08 8.10
CA GLU A 103 -11.37 5.62 6.73
C GLU A 103 -9.89 5.30 6.52
N TRP A 104 -9.03 5.77 7.42
CA TRP A 104 -7.58 5.49 7.40
C TRP A 104 -7.21 4.47 8.47
N LEU A 105 -6.33 3.53 8.12
CA LEU A 105 -5.77 2.54 9.04
C LEU A 105 -4.26 2.46 8.86
N ALA A 106 -3.51 3.01 9.82
CA ALA A 106 -2.06 2.88 9.91
C ALA A 106 -1.68 1.99 11.09
N GLN A 107 -0.84 0.98 10.84
CA GLN A 107 -0.44 0.01 11.86
C GLN A 107 0.98 -0.51 11.64
N ILE A 108 1.68 -0.78 12.73
CA ILE A 108 2.92 -1.57 12.74
C ILE A 108 2.55 -2.93 13.34
N PRO A 109 2.52 -4.01 12.54
CA PRO A 109 2.18 -5.33 13.06
C PRO A 109 3.19 -5.82 14.09
N LEU A 110 2.74 -6.70 14.99
CA LEU A 110 3.58 -7.36 15.97
C LEU A 110 3.85 -8.80 15.54
N THR A 111 5.07 -9.27 15.76
CA THR A 111 5.47 -10.69 15.69
C THR A 111 5.83 -11.20 17.08
N ALA A 112 6.20 -12.47 17.19
CA ALA A 112 6.72 -13.04 18.44
C ALA A 112 7.99 -12.34 18.93
N ASP A 113 8.76 -11.74 18.03
CA ASP A 113 10.03 -11.07 18.32
C ASP A 113 9.87 -9.55 18.56
N GLY A 114 8.64 -9.03 18.48
CA GLY A 114 8.32 -7.62 18.70
C GLY A 114 7.68 -6.93 17.48
N PRO A 115 7.65 -5.59 17.45
CA PRO A 115 7.07 -4.86 16.33
C PRO A 115 7.87 -5.09 15.04
N CYS A 116 7.17 -5.19 13.92
CA CYS A 116 7.78 -5.20 12.60
C CYS A 116 8.54 -3.90 12.33
N THR A 117 9.55 -3.99 11.47
CA THR A 117 10.31 -2.83 10.98
C THR A 117 9.58 -2.05 9.87
N TRP A 118 8.35 -2.44 9.56
CA TRP A 118 7.52 -1.83 8.52
C TRP A 118 6.14 -1.46 9.06
N ALA A 119 5.56 -0.43 8.47
CA ALA A 119 4.19 0.00 8.70
C ALA A 119 3.31 -0.32 7.48
N SER A 120 2.03 -0.56 7.77
CA SER A 120 0.95 -0.75 6.82
C SER A 120 0.03 0.45 6.89
N ILE A 121 -0.21 1.15 5.79
CA ILE A 121 -1.12 2.30 5.73
C ILE A 121 -2.18 2.02 4.69
N HIS A 122 -3.43 2.00 5.12
CA HIS A 122 -4.60 1.91 4.24
C HIS A 122 -5.35 3.23 4.27
N PHE A 123 -5.84 3.64 3.12
CA PHE A 123 -6.55 4.90 2.95
C PHE A 123 -7.47 4.84 1.73
N PRO A 124 -8.48 5.72 1.62
CA PRO A 124 -9.39 5.70 0.49
C PRO A 124 -8.63 5.92 -0.83
N ARG A 125 -8.87 5.04 -1.81
CA ARG A 125 -8.25 5.12 -3.15
C ARG A 125 -8.50 6.47 -3.81
N GLU A 126 -9.66 7.08 -3.61
CA GLU A 126 -9.94 8.40 -4.18
C GLU A 126 -9.06 9.53 -3.59
N GLN A 127 -8.42 9.30 -2.44
CA GLN A 127 -7.49 10.24 -1.82
C GLN A 127 -6.03 10.07 -2.29
N ILE A 128 -5.72 9.15 -3.22
CA ILE A 128 -4.34 9.03 -3.77
C ILE A 128 -3.84 10.37 -4.31
N ASN A 129 -4.65 11.05 -5.13
CA ASN A 129 -4.26 12.36 -5.69
C ASN A 129 -4.13 13.46 -4.63
N GLU A 130 -4.91 13.41 -3.55
CA GLU A 130 -4.79 14.36 -2.44
C GLU A 130 -3.50 14.10 -1.65
N ALA A 131 -3.18 12.83 -1.41
CA ALA A 131 -1.95 12.42 -0.73
C ALA A 131 -0.71 12.81 -1.54
N THR A 132 -0.72 12.62 -2.87
CA THR A 132 0.39 13.03 -3.76
C THR A 132 0.70 14.51 -3.61
N LYS A 133 -0.33 15.37 -3.69
CA LYS A 133 -0.17 16.84 -3.60
C LYS A 133 0.45 17.34 -2.29
N LEU A 134 0.32 16.56 -1.20
CA LEU A 134 0.93 16.92 0.08
C LEU A 134 2.44 16.62 0.14
N LEU A 135 2.94 15.84 -0.81
CA LEU A 135 4.35 15.43 -0.92
C LEU A 135 5.07 16.09 -2.10
N GLU A 136 4.33 16.78 -2.97
CA GLU A 136 4.91 17.61 -4.02
C GLU A 136 5.56 18.87 -3.40
N PRO A 137 6.74 19.30 -3.87
CA PRO A 137 7.43 20.49 -3.39
C PRO A 137 6.75 21.81 -3.74
#